data_AF-A0A511ZHJ2-F1
#
_entry.id   AF-A0A511ZHJ2-F1
#
_cell.length_a   1.000
_cell.length_b   1.000
_cell.length_c   1.000
_cell.angle_alpha   90.00
_cell.angle_beta   90.00
_cell.angle_gamma   90.00
#
_symmetry.space_group_name_H-M   'P 1'
#
loop_
_entity.id
_entity.type
_entity.pdbx_description
1 polymer ?
#
loop_
_entity_poly.entity_id
_entity_poly.type
_entity_poly.pdbx_seq_one_letter_code
_entity_poly.pdbx_strand_id
1 'polypeptide(L)'
;MFRKFLKRLPKEDGRSAMDWEEYYMELTLHKWTQSEKVLLEELVSPVPELFRDVAKQRIASKIGELSIQKQEELITRSTLIEGYILATPKRDHTYLRKKLQENNIDTTPYEPYFLQSKDSYRENWQEKYKKKKS
;
A
#
# COMPACT_ATOMS: atom_id res chain seq x y z
N MET A 1 -0.90 -13.52 -18.05
CA MET A 1 -2.17 -12.80 -18.27
C MET A 1 -3.25 -13.12 -17.24
N PHE A 2 -3.43 -14.37 -16.79
CA PHE A 2 -4.44 -14.77 -15.79
C PHE A 2 -4.44 -14.00 -14.45
N ARG A 3 -3.27 -13.60 -13.92
CA ARG A 3 -3.18 -12.87 -12.63
C ARG A 3 -3.80 -11.47 -12.65
N LYS A 4 -3.81 -10.79 -13.81
CA LYS A 4 -4.48 -9.48 -13.96
C LYS A 4 -6.00 -9.63 -13.89
N PHE A 5 -6.53 -10.76 -14.35
CA PHE A 5 -7.96 -11.08 -14.32
C PHE A 5 -8.47 -11.31 -12.90
N LEU A 6 -7.70 -12.02 -12.06
CA LEU A 6 -8.08 -12.29 -10.66
C LEU A 6 -8.24 -11.02 -9.81
N LYS A 7 -7.50 -9.95 -10.10
CA LYS A 7 -7.63 -8.67 -9.36
C LYS A 7 -8.93 -7.92 -9.69
N ARG A 8 -9.50 -8.19 -10.87
CA ARG A 8 -10.74 -7.60 -11.38
C ARG A 8 -11.98 -8.41 -11.03
N LEU A 9 -11.81 -9.60 -10.43
CA LEU A 9 -12.94 -10.36 -9.96
C LEU A 9 -13.54 -9.67 -8.73
N PRO A 10 -14.87 -9.50 -8.68
CA PRO A 10 -15.54 -8.95 -7.52
C PRO A 10 -15.31 -9.84 -6.30
N LYS A 11 -15.09 -9.20 -5.15
CA LYS A 11 -15.10 -9.86 -3.83
C LYS A 11 -16.56 -10.10 -3.40
N GLU A 12 -16.76 -10.55 -2.17
CA GLU A 12 -18.09 -10.85 -1.60
C GLU A 12 -19.06 -9.66 -1.66
N ASP A 13 -18.52 -8.43 -1.75
CA ASP A 13 -19.23 -7.16 -1.86
C ASP A 13 -19.49 -6.70 -3.31
N GLY A 14 -19.12 -7.49 -4.31
CA GLY A 14 -19.28 -7.12 -5.72
C GLY A 14 -18.19 -6.17 -6.28
N ARG A 15 -17.19 -5.77 -5.48
CA ARG A 15 -16.11 -4.87 -5.89
C ARG A 15 -14.77 -5.58 -6.02
N SER A 16 -14.02 -5.24 -7.06
CA SER A 16 -12.69 -5.78 -7.28
C SER A 16 -11.65 -5.12 -6.36
N ALA A 17 -10.44 -5.70 -6.29
CA ALA A 17 -9.36 -5.04 -5.54
C ALA A 17 -8.96 -3.70 -6.17
N MET A 18 -9.08 -3.57 -7.50
CA MET A 18 -8.81 -2.31 -8.20
C MET A 18 -9.90 -1.27 -7.93
N ASP A 19 -11.17 -1.69 -7.81
CA ASP A 19 -12.29 -0.76 -7.57
C ASP A 19 -12.15 -0.12 -6.19
N TRP A 20 -11.71 -0.89 -5.19
CA TRP A 20 -11.35 -0.37 -3.88
C TRP A 20 -10.10 0.52 -3.93
N GLU A 21 -9.12 0.16 -4.76
CA GLU A 21 -7.92 0.98 -4.93
C GLU A 21 -8.30 2.39 -5.45
N GLU A 22 -9.15 2.45 -6.48
CA GLU A 22 -9.69 3.68 -7.08
C GLU A 22 -10.58 4.47 -6.12
N TYR A 23 -11.50 3.80 -5.42
CA TYR A 23 -12.39 4.44 -4.44
C TYR A 23 -11.65 5.25 -3.38
N TYR A 24 -10.63 4.67 -2.73
CA TYR A 24 -9.88 5.39 -1.70
C TYR A 24 -8.97 6.48 -2.28
N MET A 25 -8.49 6.31 -3.51
CA MET A 25 -7.76 7.37 -4.21
C MET A 25 -8.66 8.59 -4.40
N GLU A 26 -9.82 8.41 -5.04
CA GLU A 26 -10.77 9.51 -5.32
C GLU A 26 -11.19 10.24 -4.04
N LEU A 27 -11.53 9.49 -2.99
CA LEU A 27 -11.92 10.06 -1.71
C LEU A 27 -10.82 10.87 -1.02
N THR A 28 -9.55 10.60 -1.31
CA THR A 28 -8.44 11.24 -0.59
C THR A 28 -7.59 12.16 -1.44
N LEU A 29 -7.91 12.34 -2.73
CA LEU A 29 -7.17 13.24 -3.65
C LEU A 29 -6.92 14.64 -3.04
N HIS A 30 -7.91 15.20 -2.36
CA HIS A 30 -7.85 16.52 -1.73
C HIS A 30 -6.99 16.57 -0.46
N LYS A 31 -6.69 15.41 0.16
CA LYS A 31 -5.87 15.30 1.38
C LYS A 31 -4.37 15.29 1.08
N TRP A 32 -3.98 15.10 -0.18
CA TRP A 32 -2.57 15.04 -0.59
C TRP A 32 -1.98 16.43 -0.83
N THR A 33 -1.06 16.81 0.04
CA THR A 33 -0.14 17.94 -0.09
C THR A 33 0.99 17.65 -1.07
N GLN A 34 1.65 18.71 -1.56
CA GLN A 34 2.73 18.58 -2.54
C GLN A 34 3.94 17.82 -1.97
N SER A 35 4.30 18.07 -0.71
CA SER A 35 5.41 17.40 -0.02
C SER A 35 5.23 15.89 0.03
N GLU A 36 4.03 15.42 0.37
CA GLU A 36 3.70 14.01 0.48
C GLU A 36 3.62 13.33 -0.89
N LYS A 37 3.15 14.04 -1.92
CA LYS A 37 3.22 13.56 -3.31
C LYS A 37 4.68 13.35 -3.75
N VAL A 38 5.55 14.33 -3.49
CA VAL A 38 6.97 14.25 -3.82
C VAL A 38 7.64 13.10 -3.07
N LEU A 39 7.39 12.98 -1.76
CA LEU A 39 7.92 11.88 -0.95
C LEU A 39 7.47 10.52 -1.51
N LEU A 40 6.19 10.38 -1.87
CA LEU A 40 5.71 9.11 -2.45
C LEU A 40 6.46 8.77 -3.75
N GLU A 41 6.64 9.74 -4.66
CA GLU A 41 7.39 9.54 -5.90
C GLU A 41 8.84 9.08 -5.63
N GLU A 42 9.50 9.70 -4.65
CA GLU A 42 10.85 9.31 -4.24
C GLU A 42 10.91 7.88 -3.70
N LEU A 43 9.94 7.50 -2.86
CA LEU A 43 9.88 6.16 -2.26
C LEU A 43 9.53 5.07 -3.28
N VAL A 44 8.83 5.39 -4.38
CA VAL A 44 8.55 4.43 -5.46
C VAL A 44 9.60 4.47 -6.58
N SER A 45 10.56 5.41 -6.55
CA SER A 45 11.61 5.52 -7.57
C SER A 45 12.43 4.24 -7.81
N PRO A 46 12.70 3.35 -6.81
CA PRO A 46 13.41 2.09 -7.06
C PRO A 46 12.58 1.07 -7.84
N VAL A 47 11.26 1.24 -7.94
CA VAL A 47 10.37 0.36 -8.69
C VAL A 47 10.65 0.54 -10.19
N PRO A 48 10.82 -0.55 -10.97
CA PRO A 48 10.99 -0.45 -12.41
C PRO A 48 9.84 0.32 -13.05
N GLU A 49 10.15 1.19 -14.00
CA GLU A 49 9.21 2.16 -14.59
C GLU A 49 7.90 1.51 -15.08
N LEU A 50 8.01 0.34 -15.75
CA LEU A 50 6.85 -0.44 -16.23
C LEU A 50 5.83 -0.81 -15.14
N PHE A 51 6.23 -0.83 -13.87
CA PHE A 51 5.40 -1.20 -12.73
C PHE A 51 5.14 -0.05 -11.76
N ARG A 52 5.79 1.11 -11.95
CA ARG A 52 5.79 2.19 -10.97
C ARG A 52 4.41 2.75 -10.72
N ASP A 53 3.63 3.02 -11.78
CA ASP A 53 2.28 3.58 -11.63
C ASP A 53 1.34 2.62 -10.89
N VAL A 54 1.42 1.33 -11.18
CA VAL A 54 0.62 0.30 -10.51
C VAL A 54 1.00 0.16 -9.04
N ALA A 55 2.29 0.23 -8.72
CA ALA A 55 2.77 0.20 -7.34
C ALA A 55 2.32 1.47 -6.59
N LYS A 56 2.50 2.65 -7.21
CA LYS A 56 2.12 3.95 -6.67
C LYS A 56 0.63 4.03 -6.37
N GLN A 57 -0.22 3.62 -7.30
CA GLN A 57 -1.68 3.61 -7.10
C GLN A 57 -2.07 2.73 -5.90
N ARG A 58 -1.53 1.51 -5.83
CA ARG A 58 -1.80 0.59 -4.71
C ARG A 58 -1.37 1.17 -3.36
N ILE A 59 -0.19 1.78 -3.31
CA ILE A 59 0.37 2.39 -2.10
C ILE A 59 -0.46 3.61 -1.71
N ALA A 60 -0.70 4.53 -2.65
CA ALA A 60 -1.46 5.75 -2.42
C ALA A 60 -2.90 5.45 -1.96
N SER A 61 -3.54 4.44 -2.53
CA SER A 61 -4.85 3.99 -2.09
C SER A 61 -4.87 3.51 -0.63
N LYS A 62 -3.88 2.70 -0.22
CA LYS A 62 -3.76 2.25 1.18
C LYS A 62 -3.50 3.42 2.13
N ILE A 63 -2.70 4.39 1.72
CA ILE A 63 -2.46 5.61 2.50
C ILE A 63 -3.77 6.41 2.65
N GLY A 64 -4.53 6.55 1.55
CA GLY A 64 -5.84 7.17 1.56
C GLY A 64 -6.80 6.50 2.54
N GLU A 65 -6.93 5.18 2.45
CA GLU A 65 -7.72 4.36 3.39
C GLU A 65 -7.33 4.63 4.86
N LEU A 66 -6.02 4.61 5.18
CA LEU A 66 -5.54 4.87 6.54
C LEU A 66 -5.84 6.29 7.01
N SER A 67 -5.65 7.30 6.16
CA SER A 67 -5.94 8.69 6.53
C SER A 67 -7.43 8.89 6.89
N ILE A 68 -8.33 8.21 6.18
CA ILE A 68 -9.77 8.22 6.51
C ILE A 68 -10.01 7.53 7.85
N GLN A 69 -9.40 6.36 8.08
CA GLN A 69 -9.54 5.62 9.34
C GLN A 69 -9.05 6.43 10.54
N LYS A 70 -7.97 7.20 10.35
CA LYS A 70 -7.39 8.10 11.35
C LYS A 70 -8.09 9.47 11.45
N GLN A 71 -9.08 9.72 10.59
CA GLN A 71 -9.80 11.00 10.51
C GLN A 71 -8.85 12.19 10.28
N GLU A 72 -7.79 11.99 9.50
CA GLU A 72 -6.83 13.04 9.15
C GLU A 72 -7.42 13.98 8.12
N GLU A 73 -7.32 15.30 8.33
CA GLU A 73 -7.68 16.31 7.32
C GLU A 73 -6.75 16.26 6.12
N LEU A 74 -5.44 16.13 6.37
CA LEU A 74 -4.37 16.02 5.37
C LEU A 74 -3.52 14.78 5.66
N ILE A 75 -3.02 14.15 4.60
CA ILE A 75 -2.13 12.99 4.74
C ILE A 75 -0.83 13.45 5.38
N THR A 76 -0.48 12.84 6.51
CA THR A 76 0.77 13.12 7.19
C THR A 76 1.89 12.22 6.65
N ARG A 77 3.14 12.68 6.76
CA ARG A 77 4.33 11.84 6.53
C ARG A 77 4.24 10.48 7.26
N SER A 78 3.72 10.48 8.48
CA SER A 78 3.59 9.26 9.29
C SER A 78 2.63 8.25 8.68
N THR A 79 1.45 8.70 8.24
CA THR A 79 0.44 7.86 7.58
C THR A 79 0.89 7.42 6.19
N LEU A 80 1.65 8.25 5.47
CA LEU A 80 2.28 7.87 4.21
C LEU A 80 3.23 6.68 4.38
N ILE A 81 4.14 6.76 5.36
CA ILE A 81 5.14 5.70 5.60
C ILE A 81 4.45 4.42 6.08
N GLU A 82 3.52 4.52 7.03
CA GLU A 82 2.73 3.39 7.52
C GLU A 82 1.95 2.72 6.38
N GLY A 83 1.25 3.51 5.55
CA GLY A 83 0.49 2.99 4.42
C GLY A 83 1.35 2.33 3.36
N TYR A 84 2.55 2.87 3.11
CA TYR A 84 3.53 2.22 2.23
C TYR A 84 3.92 0.84 2.75
N ILE A 85 4.27 0.74 4.04
CA ILE A 85 4.66 -0.53 4.68
C ILE A 85 3.53 -1.55 4.54
N LEU A 86 2.30 -1.16 4.87
CA LEU A 86 1.13 -2.05 4.82
C LEU A 86 0.69 -2.43 3.40
N ALA A 87 1.00 -1.61 2.39
CA ALA A 87 0.67 -1.89 0.99
C ALA A 87 1.64 -2.87 0.30
N THR A 88 2.82 -3.08 0.88
CA THR A 88 3.95 -3.79 0.29
C THR A 88 4.35 -5.02 1.12
N PRO A 89 4.86 -6.10 0.50
CA PRO A 89 5.30 -7.28 1.22
C PRO A 89 6.67 -7.04 1.86
N LYS A 90 6.97 -7.81 2.90
CA LYS A 90 8.21 -7.71 3.68
C LYS A 90 9.48 -7.72 2.85
N ARG A 91 9.51 -8.53 1.78
CA ARG A 91 10.67 -8.63 0.87
C ARG A 91 11.02 -7.32 0.16
N ASP A 92 10.06 -6.42 -0.02
CA ASP A 92 10.25 -5.17 -0.74
C ASP A 92 10.67 -4.03 0.22
N HIS A 93 10.59 -4.27 1.54
CA HIS A 93 10.88 -3.26 2.57
C HIS A 93 12.36 -2.92 2.70
N THR A 94 13.27 -3.76 2.22
CA THR A 94 14.71 -3.44 2.18
C THR A 94 14.96 -2.16 1.36
N TYR A 95 14.26 -1.99 0.24
CA TYR A 95 14.36 -0.78 -0.58
C TYR A 95 13.73 0.43 0.11
N LEU A 96 12.57 0.23 0.75
CA LEU A 96 11.91 1.30 1.52
C LEU A 96 12.82 1.81 2.64
N ARG A 97 13.37 0.92 3.48
CA ARG A 97 14.25 1.29 4.58
C ARG A 97 15.47 2.07 4.09
N LYS A 98 16.09 1.62 2.99
CA LYS A 98 17.20 2.33 2.37
C LYS A 98 16.78 3.74 1.95
N LYS A 99 15.62 3.90 1.29
CA LYS A 99 15.11 5.21 0.88
C LYS A 99 14.73 6.11 2.06
N LEU A 100 14.13 5.56 3.11
CA LEU A 100 13.83 6.32 4.33
C LEU A 100 15.11 6.81 4.99
N GLN A 101 16.15 5.98 5.06
CA GLN A 101 17.46 6.36 5.58
C GLN A 101 18.13 7.45 4.74
N GLU A 102 18.13 7.33 3.41
CA GLU A 102 18.64 8.37 2.49
C GLU A 102 17.94 9.73 2.70
N ASN A 103 16.67 9.69 3.12
CA ASN A 103 15.86 10.87 3.44
C ASN A 103 15.95 11.33 4.90
N ASN A 104 16.89 10.77 5.68
CA ASN A 104 17.07 11.04 7.11
C ASN A 104 15.79 10.83 7.94
N ILE A 105 15.05 9.76 7.63
CA ILE A 105 13.81 9.39 8.32
C ILE A 105 14.11 8.26 9.29
N ASP A 106 13.85 8.49 10.58
CA ASP A 106 13.91 7.45 11.58
C ASP A 106 12.79 6.42 11.35
N THR A 107 13.17 5.15 11.21
CA THR A 107 12.23 4.06 11.00
C THR A 107 11.72 3.44 12.30
N THR A 108 12.33 3.77 13.44
CA THR A 108 12.02 3.19 14.76
C THR A 108 10.53 3.21 15.09
N PRO A 109 9.77 4.31 14.85
CA PRO A 109 8.33 4.35 15.14
C PRO A 109 7.50 3.37 14.28
N TYR A 110 8.03 2.92 13.15
CA TYR A 110 7.33 2.09 12.18
C TYR A 110 7.70 0.61 12.25
N GLU A 111 8.64 0.22 13.12
CA GLU A 111 9.05 -1.18 13.32
C GLU A 111 7.87 -2.14 13.59
N PRO A 112 6.85 -1.76 14.39
CA PRO A 112 5.68 -2.62 14.58
C PRO A 112 4.98 -2.98 13.26
N TYR A 113 4.91 -2.06 12.30
CA TYR A 113 4.29 -2.29 10.99
C TYR A 113 5.14 -3.19 10.09
N PHE A 114 6.46 -3.02 10.13
CA PHE A 114 7.39 -3.90 9.42
C PHE A 114 7.29 -5.34 9.90
N LEU A 115 7.13 -5.56 11.21
CA LEU A 115 6.99 -6.89 11.80
C LEU A 115 5.66 -7.57 11.44
N GLN A 116 4.58 -6.80 11.32
CA GLN A 116 3.24 -7.30 10.96
C GLN A 116 3.08 -7.61 9.46
N SER A 117 4.03 -7.17 8.63
CA SER A 117 3.90 -7.25 7.18
C SER A 117 4.13 -8.66 6.65
N LYS A 118 3.30 -9.05 5.67
CA LYS A 118 3.30 -10.40 5.09
C LYS A 118 4.53 -10.61 4.20
N ASP A 119 5.07 -11.83 4.20
CA ASP A 119 6.24 -12.18 3.37
C ASP A 119 5.97 -12.13 1.86
N SER A 120 4.70 -12.29 1.44
CA SER A 120 4.34 -12.24 0.03
C SER A 120 2.95 -11.64 -0.22
N TYR A 121 2.72 -11.19 -1.45
CA TYR A 121 1.40 -10.76 -1.92
C TYR A 121 0.36 -11.89 -1.98
N ARG A 122 0.76 -13.16 -1.84
CA ARG A 122 -0.17 -14.28 -1.85
C ARG A 122 -0.76 -14.40 -0.45
N GLU A 123 -2.08 -14.20 -0.35
CA GLU A 123 -2.84 -14.70 0.78
C GLU A 123 -2.56 -16.20 0.98
N ASN A 124 -2.69 -16.68 2.22
CA ASN A 124 -2.93 -18.08 2.55
C ASN A 124 -4.25 -18.54 1.91
N TRP A 125 -4.32 -18.57 0.58
CA TRP A 125 -5.45 -19.08 -0.19
C TRP A 125 -5.75 -20.54 0.19
N GLN A 126 -4.70 -21.25 0.62
CA GLN A 126 -4.75 -22.59 1.20
C GLN A 126 -5.56 -22.64 2.51
N GLU A 127 -5.44 -21.66 3.40
CA GLU A 127 -6.22 -21.60 4.64
C GLU A 127 -7.68 -21.24 4.37
N LYS A 128 -7.93 -20.30 3.45
CA LYS A 128 -9.29 -19.99 2.99
C LYS A 128 -9.97 -21.21 2.34
N TYR A 129 -9.23 -22.01 1.56
CA TYR A 129 -9.75 -23.25 0.98
C TYR A 129 -10.02 -24.35 2.01
N LYS A 130 -9.17 -24.48 3.05
CA LYS A 130 -9.40 -25.42 4.14
C LYS A 130 -10.62 -25.05 4.98
N LYS A 131 -10.81 -23.76 5.29
CA LYS A 131 -12.01 -23.27 6.00
C LYS A 131 -13.31 -23.47 5.22
N LYS A 132 -13.26 -23.45 3.88
CA LYS A 132 -14.45 -23.63 3.02
C LYS A 132 -14.87 -25.10 2.85
N LYS A 133 -14.05 -26.05 3.31
CA LYS A 133 -14.30 -27.50 3.25
C LYS A 133 -14.63 -28.12 4.62
N SER A 134 -14.72 -27.30 5.67
CA SER A 134 -15.03 -27.74 7.03
C SER A 134 -16.35 -27.17 7.52
#